data_AF-A0A8J7XV89-F1
#
_entry.id   AF-A0A8J7XV89-F1
#
_cell.length_a   1.000
_cell.length_b   1.000
_cell.length_c   1.000
_cell.angle_alpha   90.00
_cell.angle_beta   90.00
_cell.angle_gamma   90.00
#
_symmetry.space_group_name_H-M   'P 1'
#
loop_
_entity.id
_entity.type
_entity.pdbx_description
1 polymer ?
#
loop_
_entity_poly.entity_id
_entity_poly.type
_entity_poly.pdbx_seq_one_letter_code
_entity_poly.pdbx_strand_id
1 'polypeptide(L)'
;MDTFFPEKERFSLAMNLNNIIASPGFQSWLQGQPLDIPGFLSTPQGKTRHSIFYIAHLSDAERMFFVTMLLNQVITWMRTQPGTTSLRALVYMDEIFGFFPPVANPPSKQPMLTLLKQARAFGVGVVLTTQNPVDLDYKGLTNAGTWFIGRLQTERDKLRVLDGLESASSEAGQALDKSELSKIISDLGKRVFLLHNVHEGAPVTFQTRWAMSYLRGPLTRTQVRQLMGGQPPDKEVKPLPQTKAAAEGPLTVSPSISPDIQQIYLPMRKDVRTAVQDLDIKRLSDVQSQLIYIPSVVGMGFVHFTDTRRKVDEREAFALLLQAGNGVPRWEEAEPIDISPDDILHDPEPDTQFHQLPESMNQQRELKKLQEDLATHIYRNRSITLLYSSVLKEYSHPDESEREFRMRLTQAAREKRDEEVDKLTKKYEKRLRTLGNKLRRAEAKLDKKKAKASSRKQEIAVSVGESVLGMFMGRRSTRTASKAMTKYRQSRTAGMEVKEAEENVEVFQKEMQELEQELKEETALIAAEWDETLQEFEEVPIKPRKSDVQVDMVALAWAPYWSLIYKDRIGEHTTVVPAY
;
A
#
# COMPACT_ATOMS: atom_id res chain seq x y z
N MET A 1 42.65 7.90 -14.87
CA MET A 1 42.27 8.21 -13.48
C MET A 1 43.32 9.11 -12.85
N ASP A 2 44.60 8.73 -12.83
CA ASP A 2 45.67 9.53 -12.19
C ASP A 2 45.88 10.93 -12.78
N THR A 3 45.48 11.15 -14.04
CA THR A 3 45.50 12.44 -14.73
C THR A 3 44.30 13.35 -14.43
N PHE A 4 43.18 12.80 -13.92
CA PHE A 4 41.93 13.53 -13.66
C PHE A 4 41.59 13.64 -12.16
N PHE A 5 42.07 12.70 -11.35
CA PHE A 5 41.89 12.72 -9.90
C PHE A 5 43.10 12.05 -9.21
N PRO A 6 44.14 12.84 -8.86
CA PRO A 6 45.40 12.34 -8.33
C PRO A 6 45.24 11.48 -7.06
N GLU A 7 46.19 10.56 -6.85
CA GLU A 7 46.22 9.66 -5.67
C GLU A 7 46.09 10.41 -4.33
N LYS A 8 46.78 11.54 -4.19
CA LYS A 8 46.71 12.38 -2.98
C LYS A 8 45.33 12.96 -2.74
N GLU A 9 44.63 13.36 -3.81
CA GLU A 9 43.27 13.89 -3.72
C GLU A 9 42.26 12.77 -3.43
N ARG A 10 42.45 11.57 -4.00
CA ARG A 10 41.68 10.37 -3.67
C ARG A 10 41.82 9.95 -2.22
N PHE A 11 43.04 9.90 -1.71
CA PHE A 11 43.31 9.56 -0.31
C PHE A 11 42.68 10.60 0.64
N SER A 12 42.82 11.89 0.32
CA SER A 12 42.17 12.96 1.07
C SER A 12 40.64 12.84 1.06
N LEU A 13 40.04 12.54 -0.10
CA LEU A 13 38.60 12.32 -0.22
C LEU A 13 38.12 11.09 0.59
N ALA A 14 38.85 9.98 0.51
CA ALA A 14 38.55 8.77 1.27
C ALA A 14 38.65 9.01 2.78
N MET A 15 39.66 9.76 3.23
CA MET A 15 39.81 10.15 4.63
C MET A 15 38.66 11.08 5.07
N ASN A 16 38.23 12.02 4.22
CA ASN A 16 37.07 12.88 4.49
C ASN A 16 35.75 12.09 4.56
N LEU A 17 35.53 11.13 3.66
CA LEU A 17 34.37 10.23 3.70
C LEU A 17 34.34 9.38 4.97
N ASN A 18 35.47 8.78 5.33
CA ASN A 18 35.61 8.01 6.56
C ASN A 18 35.36 8.88 7.81
N ASN A 19 35.87 10.12 7.82
CA ASN A 19 35.60 11.06 8.90
C ASN A 19 34.12 11.42 9.00
N ILE A 20 33.39 11.52 7.89
CA ILE A 20 31.95 11.76 7.89
C ILE A 20 31.20 10.53 8.44
N ILE A 21 31.49 9.33 7.94
CA ILE A 21 30.84 8.08 8.36
C ILE A 21 31.12 7.76 9.84
N ALA A 22 32.35 8.03 10.30
CA ALA A 22 32.77 7.85 11.69
C ALA A 22 32.30 8.97 12.62
N SER A 23 31.75 10.07 12.09
CA SER A 23 31.29 11.17 12.94
C SER A 23 30.02 10.76 13.72
N PRO A 24 29.97 11.02 15.04
CA PRO A 24 28.77 10.72 15.84
C PRO A 24 27.50 11.42 15.35
N GLY A 25 27.64 12.58 14.67
CA GLY A 25 26.54 13.31 14.06
C GLY A 25 25.93 12.58 12.85
N PHE A 26 26.75 11.90 12.04
CA PHE A 26 26.28 11.22 10.82
C PHE A 26 25.52 9.91 11.10
N GLN A 27 25.74 9.28 12.27
CA GLN A 27 24.98 8.09 12.70
C GLN A 27 23.47 8.32 12.72
N SER A 28 23.04 9.54 13.07
CA SER A 28 21.62 9.90 13.05
C SER A 28 21.01 9.96 11.64
N TRP A 29 21.84 10.08 10.60
CA TRP A 29 21.43 10.14 9.19
C TRP A 29 21.30 8.75 8.56
N LEU A 30 21.81 7.71 9.23
CA LEU A 30 21.73 6.31 8.80
C LEU A 30 20.46 5.61 9.31
N GLN A 31 19.63 6.31 10.11
CA GLN A 31 18.42 5.79 10.72
C GLN A 31 17.18 6.48 10.14
N GLY A 32 16.05 5.77 10.10
CA GLY A 32 14.75 6.32 9.69
C GLY A 32 14.29 5.86 8.30
N GLN A 33 13.44 6.66 7.65
CA GLN A 33 12.94 6.37 6.32
C GLN A 33 14.03 6.62 5.27
N PRO A 34 14.30 5.69 4.34
CA PRO A 34 15.25 5.92 3.26
C PRO A 34 14.83 7.13 2.43
N LEU A 35 15.81 7.83 1.86
CA LEU A 35 15.57 8.96 0.96
C LEU A 35 15.07 8.47 -0.42
N ASP A 36 13.88 7.86 -0.44
CA ASP A 36 13.21 7.23 -1.58
C ASP A 36 12.03 8.12 -2.04
N ILE A 37 12.23 8.84 -3.16
CA ILE A 37 11.28 9.85 -3.63
C ILE A 37 9.86 9.30 -3.88
N PRO A 38 9.67 8.14 -4.55
CA PRO A 38 8.36 7.48 -4.65
C PRO A 38 7.65 7.29 -3.31
N GLY A 39 8.37 6.86 -2.26
CA GLY A 39 7.80 6.66 -0.92
C GLY A 39 7.33 7.94 -0.24
N PHE A 40 7.89 9.09 -0.62
CA PHE A 40 7.42 10.40 -0.15
C PHE A 40 6.22 10.95 -0.94
N LEU A 41 5.95 10.42 -2.14
CA LEU A 41 4.85 10.86 -3.00
C LEU A 41 3.59 10.01 -2.81
N SER A 42 3.73 8.75 -2.39
CA SER A 42 2.61 7.82 -2.21
C SER A 42 2.79 6.87 -1.03
N THR A 43 1.69 6.57 -0.34
CA THR A 43 1.61 5.46 0.64
C THR A 43 1.83 4.10 -0.03
N PRO A 44 2.20 3.05 0.73
CA PRO A 44 2.20 1.68 0.22
C PRO A 44 0.86 1.26 -0.41
N GLN A 45 -0.26 1.84 0.05
CA GLN A 45 -1.61 1.61 -0.48
C GLN A 45 -1.95 2.50 -1.70
N GLY A 46 -1.00 3.25 -2.25
CA GLY A 46 -1.17 4.06 -3.46
C GLY A 46 -1.83 5.43 -3.26
N LYS A 47 -2.17 5.83 -2.03
CA LYS A 47 -2.69 7.18 -1.75
C LYS A 47 -1.59 8.25 -1.85
N THR A 48 -1.88 9.37 -2.49
CA THR A 48 -1.00 10.54 -2.56
C THR A 48 -0.65 11.06 -1.17
N ARG A 49 0.64 11.34 -0.94
CA ARG A 49 1.15 11.88 0.33
C ARG A 49 1.49 13.36 0.21
N HIS A 50 1.36 14.05 1.34
CA HIS A 50 1.98 15.35 1.57
C HIS A 50 3.12 15.16 2.57
N SER A 51 4.35 15.13 2.07
CA SER A 51 5.56 14.91 2.88
C SER A 51 6.16 16.24 3.33
N ILE A 52 6.38 16.39 4.63
CA ILE A 52 6.93 17.60 5.25
C ILE A 52 8.30 17.27 5.83
N PHE A 53 9.35 17.95 5.34
CA PHE A 53 10.71 17.80 5.85
C PHE A 53 11.03 18.90 6.86
N TYR A 54 11.05 18.53 8.13
CA TYR A 54 11.28 19.49 9.23
C TYR A 54 12.77 19.61 9.57
N ILE A 55 13.42 20.69 9.11
CA ILE A 55 14.89 20.88 9.23
C ILE A 55 15.33 21.97 10.21
N ALA A 56 14.40 22.57 10.97
CA ALA A 56 14.73 23.70 11.85
C ALA A 56 15.63 23.33 13.06
N HIS A 57 15.73 22.04 13.40
CA HIS A 57 16.56 21.54 14.50
C HIS A 57 18.02 21.21 14.09
N LEU A 58 18.33 21.36 12.80
CA LEU A 58 19.65 21.10 12.20
C LEU A 58 20.50 22.38 12.18
N SER A 59 21.81 22.21 12.24
CA SER A 59 22.79 23.30 11.98
C SER A 59 22.76 23.75 10.51
N ASP A 60 23.35 24.90 10.19
CA ASP A 60 23.38 25.40 8.80
C ASP A 60 24.06 24.45 7.82
N ALA A 61 25.16 23.81 8.25
CA ALA A 61 25.87 22.83 7.45
C ALA A 61 25.01 21.58 7.18
N GLU A 62 24.32 21.08 8.21
CA GLU A 62 23.41 19.93 8.10
C GLU A 62 22.17 20.25 7.25
N ARG A 63 21.61 21.45 7.38
CA ARG A 63 20.51 21.94 6.54
C ARG A 63 20.94 21.98 5.07
N MET A 64 22.10 22.57 4.78
CA MET A 64 22.67 22.63 3.42
C MET A 64 22.86 21.21 2.86
N PHE A 65 23.48 20.34 3.64
CA PHE A 65 23.70 18.95 3.27
C PHE A 65 22.41 18.21 2.92
N PHE A 66 21.40 18.26 3.80
CA PHE A 66 20.09 17.62 3.57
C PHE A 66 19.41 18.15 2.31
N VAL A 67 19.32 19.47 2.15
CA VAL A 67 18.66 20.09 1.00
C VAL A 67 19.36 19.69 -0.29
N THR A 68 20.70 19.73 -0.33
CA THR A 68 21.46 19.29 -1.49
C THR A 68 21.21 17.82 -1.82
N MET A 69 21.17 16.94 -0.81
CA MET A 69 20.86 15.53 -1.03
C MET A 69 19.45 15.33 -1.57
N LEU A 70 18.44 15.96 -0.96
CA LEU A 70 17.04 15.84 -1.35
C LEU A 70 16.85 16.29 -2.80
N LEU A 71 17.38 17.46 -3.18
CA LEU A 71 17.25 17.98 -4.53
C LEU A 71 17.90 17.05 -5.56
N ASN A 72 19.07 16.48 -5.26
CA ASN A 72 19.71 15.51 -6.15
C ASN A 72 18.92 14.21 -6.28
N GLN A 73 18.33 13.70 -5.20
CA GLN A 73 17.47 12.51 -5.27
C GLN A 73 16.22 12.76 -6.10
N VAL A 74 15.59 13.93 -5.95
CA VAL A 74 14.46 14.33 -6.81
C VAL A 74 14.89 14.37 -8.28
N ILE A 75 16.06 14.93 -8.60
CA ILE A 75 16.57 14.97 -9.98
C ILE A 75 16.80 13.55 -10.52
N THR A 76 17.44 12.69 -9.74
CA THR A 76 17.71 11.30 -10.13
C THR A 76 16.41 10.56 -10.42
N TRP A 77 15.44 10.62 -9.50
CA TRP A 77 14.11 10.02 -9.68
C TRP A 77 13.36 10.61 -10.88
N MET A 78 13.37 11.93 -11.04
CA MET A 78 12.71 12.63 -12.15
C MET A 78 13.24 12.15 -13.50
N ARG A 79 14.55 11.94 -13.62
CA ARG A 79 15.19 11.46 -14.86
C ARG A 79 14.82 10.02 -15.23
N THR A 80 14.30 9.22 -14.29
CA THR A 80 13.77 7.88 -14.61
C THR A 80 12.31 7.93 -15.07
N GLN A 81 11.64 9.08 -14.99
CA GLN A 81 10.23 9.20 -15.37
C GLN A 81 10.07 9.46 -16.87
N PRO A 82 9.00 8.95 -17.50
CA PRO A 82 8.65 9.35 -18.85
C PRO A 82 8.13 10.80 -18.85
N GLY A 83 8.47 11.52 -19.93
CA GLY A 83 8.00 12.90 -20.13
C GLY A 83 6.46 13.00 -20.10
N THR A 84 5.94 14.09 -19.54
CA THR A 84 4.49 14.31 -19.42
C THR A 84 4.15 15.80 -19.33
N THR A 85 2.93 16.14 -19.73
CA THR A 85 2.33 17.47 -19.55
C THR A 85 1.53 17.60 -18.25
N SER A 86 1.26 16.48 -17.56
CA SER A 86 0.49 16.47 -16.29
C SER A 86 1.41 16.61 -15.08
N LEU A 87 0.94 17.31 -14.05
CA LEU A 87 1.68 17.46 -12.79
C LEU A 87 1.70 16.13 -12.02
N ARG A 88 2.89 15.62 -11.73
CA ARG A 88 3.15 14.40 -10.93
C ARG A 88 3.50 14.73 -9.48
N ALA A 89 4.37 15.73 -9.29
CA ALA A 89 4.89 16.09 -7.98
C ALA A 89 5.16 17.60 -7.90
N LEU A 90 5.07 18.14 -6.68
CA LEU A 90 5.37 19.53 -6.38
C LEU A 90 6.45 19.58 -5.30
N VAL A 91 7.61 20.16 -5.62
CA VAL A 91 8.67 20.44 -4.64
C VAL A 91 8.46 21.85 -4.11
N TYR A 92 8.09 21.96 -2.84
CA TYR A 92 7.90 23.23 -2.16
C TYR A 92 9.06 23.48 -1.18
N MET A 93 9.68 24.66 -1.28
CA MET A 93 10.72 25.10 -0.35
C MET A 93 10.32 26.42 0.32
N ASP A 94 10.15 26.35 1.63
CA ASP A 94 9.99 27.52 2.47
C ASP A 94 11.36 28.15 2.74
N GLU A 95 11.48 29.46 2.52
CA GLU A 95 12.70 30.25 2.69
C GLU A 95 13.96 29.71 1.99
N ILE A 96 14.16 30.15 0.75
CA ILE A 96 15.33 29.77 -0.08
C ILE A 96 16.60 30.60 0.20
N PHE A 97 16.53 31.61 1.08
CA PHE A 97 17.69 32.43 1.42
C PHE A 97 18.87 31.55 1.90
N GLY A 98 20.08 31.87 1.43
CA GLY A 98 21.29 31.09 1.69
C GLY A 98 21.48 29.84 0.80
N PHE A 99 20.41 29.26 0.26
CA PHE A 99 20.48 28.12 -0.66
C PHE A 99 20.59 28.53 -2.13
N PHE A 100 20.20 29.77 -2.46
CA PHE A 100 20.21 30.30 -3.82
C PHE A 100 20.74 31.75 -3.94
N PRO A 101 21.91 32.05 -3.36
CA PRO A 101 22.46 33.40 -3.38
C PRO A 101 22.87 33.83 -4.80
N PRO A 102 22.89 35.14 -5.11
CA PRO A 102 23.21 35.64 -6.45
C PRO A 102 24.69 35.42 -6.83
N VAL A 103 25.61 35.58 -5.88
CA VAL A 103 27.06 35.55 -6.14
C VAL A 103 27.70 34.21 -5.76
N ALA A 104 27.35 33.67 -4.60
CA ALA A 104 27.92 32.40 -4.14
C ALA A 104 27.31 31.20 -4.88
N ASN A 105 28.02 30.07 -4.87
CA ASN A 105 27.58 28.82 -5.47
C ASN A 105 27.57 27.70 -4.42
N PRO A 106 26.63 27.72 -3.45
CA PRO A 106 26.50 26.64 -2.49
C PRO A 106 26.10 25.33 -3.18
N PRO A 107 26.35 24.16 -2.55
CA PRO A 107 26.05 22.86 -3.14
C PRO A 107 24.59 22.67 -3.58
N SER A 108 23.63 23.36 -2.96
CA SER A 108 22.20 23.34 -3.32
C SER A 108 21.86 24.08 -4.62
N LYS A 109 22.68 25.04 -5.06
CA LYS A 109 22.33 25.96 -6.15
C LYS A 109 22.23 25.26 -7.51
N GLN A 110 23.19 24.40 -7.83
CA GLN A 110 23.20 23.68 -9.12
C GLN A 110 22.05 22.68 -9.27
N PRO A 111 21.74 21.83 -8.27
CA PRO A 111 20.53 21.00 -8.30
C PRO A 111 19.25 21.82 -8.46
N MET A 112 19.13 22.94 -7.74
CA MET A 112 17.94 23.79 -7.85
C MET A 112 17.77 24.42 -9.23
N LEU A 113 18.86 24.93 -9.83
CA LEU A 113 18.86 25.39 -11.23
C LEU A 113 18.46 24.28 -12.20
N THR A 114 18.91 23.05 -11.97
CA THR A 114 18.58 21.89 -12.81
C THR A 114 17.08 21.61 -12.76
N LEU A 115 16.47 21.61 -11.57
CA LEU A 115 15.03 21.43 -11.42
C LEU A 115 14.26 22.57 -12.10
N LEU A 116 14.61 23.83 -11.85
CA LEU A 116 13.93 24.97 -12.48
C LEU A 116 13.95 24.92 -14.01
N LYS A 117 15.03 24.42 -14.62
CA LYS A 117 15.17 24.34 -16.08
C LYS A 117 14.53 23.10 -16.70
N GLN A 118 14.63 21.94 -16.04
CA GLN A 118 14.33 20.64 -16.68
C GLN A 118 13.07 19.96 -16.13
N ALA A 119 12.64 20.27 -14.90
CA ALA A 119 11.63 19.49 -14.19
C ALA A 119 10.25 19.50 -14.84
N ARG A 120 9.91 20.61 -15.53
CA ARG A 120 8.64 20.76 -16.25
C ARG A 120 8.38 19.63 -17.24
N ALA A 121 9.41 19.18 -17.97
CA ALA A 121 9.26 18.13 -18.99
C ALA A 121 8.84 16.78 -18.42
N PHE A 122 9.11 16.55 -17.13
CA PHE A 122 8.83 15.32 -16.41
C PHE A 122 7.61 15.43 -15.48
N GLY A 123 6.88 16.55 -15.54
CA GLY A 123 5.71 16.79 -14.68
C GLY A 123 6.08 17.11 -13.22
N VAL A 124 7.29 17.60 -12.95
CA VAL A 124 7.70 18.02 -11.61
C VAL A 124 7.67 19.55 -11.52
N GLY A 125 6.81 20.09 -10.65
CA GLY A 125 6.71 21.51 -10.36
C GLY A 125 7.61 21.92 -9.19
N VAL A 126 8.09 23.16 -9.20
CA VAL A 126 8.91 23.73 -8.11
C VAL A 126 8.27 25.03 -7.64
N VAL A 127 8.07 25.15 -6.33
CA VAL A 127 7.58 26.37 -5.67
C VAL A 127 8.60 26.80 -4.64
N LEU A 128 9.10 28.02 -4.81
CA LEU A 128 10.13 28.61 -3.97
C LEU A 128 9.56 29.85 -3.29
N THR A 129 9.91 30.06 -2.03
CA THR A 129 9.47 31.24 -1.28
C THR A 129 10.66 31.89 -0.57
N THR A 130 10.58 33.20 -0.36
CA THR A 130 11.62 33.98 0.33
C THR A 130 10.97 35.17 1.02
N GLN A 131 11.46 35.50 2.22
CA GLN A 131 11.18 36.79 2.85
C GLN A 131 12.15 37.87 2.39
N ASN A 132 13.35 37.49 1.93
CA ASN A 132 14.44 38.36 1.53
C ASN A 132 14.64 38.33 0.02
N PRO A 133 13.89 39.13 -0.75
CA PRO A 133 13.94 39.11 -2.20
C PRO A 133 15.30 39.59 -2.73
N VAL A 134 16.04 40.47 -2.05
CA VAL A 134 17.27 41.08 -2.62
C VAL A 134 18.43 40.10 -2.79
N ASP A 135 18.53 39.10 -1.92
CA ASP A 135 19.68 38.21 -1.85
C ASP A 135 19.45 36.89 -2.58
N LEU A 136 18.76 36.97 -3.72
CA LEU A 136 18.36 35.85 -4.55
C LEU A 136 18.94 35.95 -5.97
N ASP A 137 19.31 34.81 -6.54
CA ASP A 137 19.70 34.75 -7.95
C ASP A 137 18.48 34.80 -8.90
N TYR A 138 18.03 36.02 -9.22
CA TYR A 138 16.91 36.24 -10.14
C TYR A 138 17.15 35.70 -11.55
N LYS A 139 18.39 35.60 -12.01
CA LYS A 139 18.70 35.02 -13.32
C LYS A 139 18.38 33.52 -13.34
N GLY A 140 18.59 32.84 -12.21
CA GLY A 140 18.17 31.45 -12.06
C GLY A 140 16.65 31.28 -12.09
N LEU A 141 15.91 32.29 -11.64
CA LEU A 141 14.45 32.28 -11.54
C LEU A 141 13.71 32.71 -12.80
N THR A 142 14.38 33.11 -13.89
CA THR A 142 13.67 33.45 -15.14
C THR A 142 12.84 32.29 -15.69
N ASN A 143 13.21 31.06 -15.36
CA ASN A 143 12.45 29.84 -15.69
C ASN A 143 11.14 29.67 -14.90
N ALA A 144 10.91 30.50 -13.87
CA ALA A 144 9.67 30.47 -13.09
C ALA A 144 8.55 31.19 -13.88
N GLY A 145 7.55 30.43 -14.34
CA GLY A 145 6.43 30.96 -15.11
C GLY A 145 5.34 31.64 -14.27
N THR A 146 5.37 31.51 -12.94
CA THR A 146 4.35 32.05 -12.05
C THR A 146 4.98 32.69 -10.83
N TRP A 147 4.60 33.93 -10.55
CA TRP A 147 5.13 34.75 -9.46
C TRP A 147 3.99 35.22 -8.56
N PHE A 148 4.16 35.05 -7.25
CA PHE A 148 3.28 35.60 -6.23
C PHE A 148 4.05 36.64 -5.43
N ILE A 149 3.75 37.92 -5.65
CA ILE A 149 4.48 39.03 -5.04
C ILE A 149 3.60 39.65 -3.96
N GLY A 150 4.07 39.56 -2.72
CA GLY A 150 3.44 40.22 -1.59
C GLY A 150 3.85 41.69 -1.49
N ARG A 151 3.46 42.33 -0.39
CA ARG A 151 3.89 43.68 -0.07
C ARG A 151 5.40 43.74 0.18
N LEU A 152 6.09 44.61 -0.54
CA LEU A 152 7.51 44.91 -0.36
C LEU A 152 7.68 46.18 0.48
N GLN A 153 8.62 46.18 1.42
CA GLN A 153 8.82 47.30 2.34
C GLN A 153 9.79 48.35 1.81
N THR A 154 10.80 47.95 1.04
CA THR A 154 11.84 48.85 0.55
C THR A 154 11.78 49.02 -0.97
N GLU A 155 12.09 50.22 -1.45
CA GLU A 155 12.18 50.50 -2.90
C GLU A 155 13.26 49.64 -3.59
N ARG A 156 14.31 49.26 -2.87
CA ARG A 156 15.37 48.39 -3.39
C ARG A 156 14.85 46.97 -3.67
N ASP A 157 14.07 46.39 -2.75
CA ASP A 157 13.45 45.07 -2.95
C ASP A 157 12.55 45.08 -4.17
N LYS A 158 11.74 46.14 -4.27
CA LYS A 158 10.79 46.36 -5.35
C LYS A 158 11.45 46.47 -6.72
N LEU A 159 12.50 47.28 -6.84
CA LEU A 159 13.27 47.40 -8.07
C LEU A 159 13.87 46.05 -8.49
N ARG A 160 14.42 45.28 -7.54
CA ARG A 160 14.99 43.95 -7.83
C ARG A 160 13.96 42.95 -8.32
N VAL A 161 12.77 42.92 -7.71
CA VAL A 161 11.67 42.06 -8.16
C VAL A 161 11.20 42.47 -9.56
N LEU A 162 11.04 43.78 -9.83
CA LEU A 162 10.64 44.29 -11.13
C LEU A 162 11.65 43.96 -12.24
N ASP A 163 12.95 44.06 -11.95
CA ASP A 163 14.01 43.67 -12.90
C ASP A 163 14.01 42.16 -13.18
N GLY A 164 13.71 41.35 -12.16
CA GLY A 164 13.51 39.90 -12.32
C GLY A 164 12.31 39.56 -13.22
N LEU A 165 11.17 40.22 -13.01
CA LEU A 165 9.96 40.05 -13.81
C LEU A 165 10.15 40.47 -15.28
N GLU A 166 10.83 41.59 -15.51
CA GLU A 166 11.15 42.07 -16.86
C GLU A 166 12.03 41.06 -17.61
N SER A 167 13.03 40.52 -16.93
CA SER A 167 13.92 39.49 -17.50
C SER A 167 13.15 38.23 -17.90
N ALA A 168 12.26 37.75 -17.02
CA ALA A 168 11.41 36.58 -17.28
C ALA A 168 10.39 36.80 -18.41
N SER A 169 9.83 38.02 -18.52
CA SER A 169 8.78 38.34 -19.50
C SER A 169 9.36 38.68 -20.87
N SER A 170 10.59 39.19 -20.92
CA SER A 170 11.34 39.38 -22.17
C SER A 170 11.67 38.05 -22.86
N GLU A 171 11.97 36.98 -22.10
CA GLU A 171 12.12 35.62 -22.65
C GLU A 171 10.79 35.04 -23.19
N ALA A 172 9.65 35.48 -22.64
CA ALA A 172 8.31 35.03 -23.02
C ALA A 172 7.62 35.92 -24.09
N GLY A 173 8.25 37.04 -24.49
CA GLY A 173 7.73 37.95 -25.53
C GLY A 173 6.61 38.90 -25.09
N GLN A 174 6.43 39.12 -23.78
CA GLN A 174 5.43 40.07 -23.24
C GLN A 174 6.11 41.35 -22.72
N ALA A 175 5.64 42.52 -23.17
CA ALA A 175 6.08 43.81 -22.63
C ALA A 175 5.32 44.13 -21.34
N LEU A 176 6.05 44.26 -20.22
CA LEU A 176 5.49 44.66 -18.93
C LEU A 176 5.66 46.17 -18.68
N ASP A 177 4.60 46.83 -18.22
CA ASP A 177 4.70 48.20 -17.70
C ASP A 177 5.22 48.17 -16.25
N LYS A 178 6.52 48.46 -16.08
CA LYS A 178 7.17 48.56 -14.75
C LYS A 178 6.49 49.58 -13.83
N SER A 179 5.98 50.69 -14.38
CA SER A 179 5.36 51.77 -13.59
C SER A 179 4.03 51.31 -13.00
N GLU A 180 3.23 50.59 -13.79
CA GLU A 180 1.95 50.04 -13.35
C GLU A 180 2.14 48.96 -12.27
N LEU A 181 3.03 47.99 -12.50
CA LEU A 181 3.37 46.95 -11.52
C LEU A 181 3.91 47.55 -10.22
N SER A 182 4.76 48.58 -10.34
CA SER A 182 5.32 49.32 -9.21
C SER A 182 4.21 49.93 -8.33
N LYS A 183 3.18 50.54 -8.93
CA LYS A 183 2.03 51.09 -8.20
C LYS A 183 1.24 49.97 -7.51
N ILE A 184 0.88 48.91 -8.25
CA ILE A 184 0.10 47.79 -7.70
C ILE A 184 0.80 47.17 -6.49
N ILE A 185 2.10 46.88 -6.57
CA ILE A 185 2.89 46.29 -5.47
C ILE A 185 2.90 47.20 -4.23
N SER A 186 2.93 48.52 -4.42
CA SER A 186 2.94 49.50 -3.32
C SER A 186 1.61 49.56 -2.58
N ASP A 187 0.52 49.36 -3.31
CA ASP A 187 -0.84 49.42 -2.79
C ASP A 187 -1.32 48.08 -2.18
N LEU A 188 -0.49 47.02 -2.25
CA LEU A 188 -0.85 45.71 -1.69
C LEU A 188 -1.09 45.78 -0.17
N GLY A 189 -2.29 45.34 0.23
CA GLY A 189 -2.68 45.13 1.61
C GLY A 189 -2.06 43.86 2.24
N LYS A 190 -2.29 43.66 3.53
CA LYS A 190 -1.87 42.42 4.21
C LYS A 190 -2.59 41.21 3.58
N ARG A 191 -1.83 40.15 3.27
CA ARG A 191 -2.33 38.89 2.66
C ARG A 191 -2.96 39.04 1.27
N VAL A 192 -2.64 40.14 0.59
CA VAL A 192 -2.95 40.36 -0.83
C VAL A 192 -1.66 40.18 -1.61
N PHE A 193 -1.74 39.46 -2.73
CA PHE A 193 -0.61 39.14 -3.58
C PHE A 193 -0.92 39.55 -5.01
N LEU A 194 0.10 40.04 -5.71
CA LEU A 194 0.11 40.15 -7.15
C LEU A 194 0.51 38.81 -7.75
N LEU A 195 -0.36 38.23 -8.57
CA LEU A 195 -0.11 37.07 -9.41
C LEU A 195 0.33 37.54 -10.79
N HIS A 196 1.55 37.20 -11.17
CA HIS A 196 2.06 37.33 -12.54
C HIS A 196 2.30 35.94 -13.12
N ASN A 197 1.66 35.64 -14.24
CA ASN A 197 1.81 34.38 -14.96
C ASN A 197 2.20 34.69 -16.41
N VAL A 198 3.31 34.12 -16.88
CA VAL A 198 3.84 34.35 -18.23
C VAL A 198 2.89 33.88 -19.35
N HIS A 199 1.89 33.07 -19.00
CA HIS A 199 0.86 32.58 -19.92
C HIS A 199 -0.44 33.39 -19.89
N GLU A 200 -0.58 34.35 -18.99
CA GLU A 200 -1.76 35.22 -18.87
C GLU A 200 -1.48 36.61 -19.46
N GLY A 201 -2.53 37.28 -19.93
CA GLY A 201 -2.40 38.57 -20.62
C GLY A 201 -2.25 39.78 -19.70
N ALA A 202 -2.56 39.64 -18.42
CA ALA A 202 -2.46 40.71 -17.43
C ALA A 202 -2.24 40.12 -16.02
N PRO A 203 -1.49 40.81 -15.15
CA PRO A 203 -1.35 40.40 -13.77
C PRO A 203 -2.67 40.61 -13.01
N VAL A 204 -2.97 39.73 -12.05
CA VAL A 204 -4.17 39.83 -11.21
C VAL A 204 -3.79 39.89 -9.75
N THR A 205 -4.58 40.59 -8.93
CA THR A 205 -4.40 40.54 -7.48
C THR A 205 -5.34 39.50 -6.88
N PHE A 206 -4.86 38.75 -5.89
CA PHE A 206 -5.69 37.82 -5.15
C PHE A 206 -5.42 37.91 -3.65
N GLN A 207 -6.44 37.54 -2.87
CA GLN A 207 -6.35 37.48 -1.42
C GLN A 207 -6.37 36.02 -0.96
N THR A 208 -5.59 35.70 0.07
CA THR A 208 -5.63 34.36 0.68
C THR A 208 -7.02 34.09 1.27
N ARG A 209 -7.60 32.93 0.99
CA ARG A 209 -8.92 32.55 1.51
C ARG A 209 -8.88 32.44 3.03
N TRP A 210 -8.19 31.44 3.59
CA TRP A 210 -8.09 31.16 5.03
C TRP A 210 -6.73 30.50 5.31
N ALA A 211 -5.88 31.10 6.16
CA ALA A 211 -4.69 30.43 6.67
C ALA A 211 -4.94 30.09 8.14
N MET A 212 -5.15 28.80 8.46
CA MET A 212 -5.03 28.35 9.86
C MET A 212 -3.58 28.55 10.27
N SER A 213 -3.33 29.60 11.05
CA SER A 213 -1.99 29.90 11.54
C SER A 213 -2.01 29.83 13.05
N TYR A 214 -1.39 28.79 13.60
CA TYR A 214 -1.23 28.63 15.05
C TYR A 214 -0.03 29.41 15.60
N LEU A 215 0.75 30.09 14.74
CA LEU A 215 1.94 30.91 15.05
C LEU A 215 2.83 30.35 16.18
N ARG A 216 2.99 29.02 16.24
CA ARG A 216 3.64 28.33 17.37
C ARG A 216 5.18 28.40 17.31
N GLY A 217 5.74 28.90 16.21
CA GLY A 217 7.18 28.85 15.96
C GLY A 217 7.69 27.42 15.70
N PRO A 218 9.01 27.21 15.65
CA PRO A 218 9.61 25.91 15.42
C PRO A 218 9.31 24.93 16.57
N LEU A 219 9.04 23.67 16.23
CA LEU A 219 8.85 22.59 17.19
C LEU A 219 10.18 22.13 17.81
N THR A 220 10.17 21.85 19.10
CA THR A 220 11.31 21.21 19.79
C THR A 220 11.45 19.73 19.38
N ARG A 221 12.64 19.14 19.53
CA ARG A 221 12.87 17.72 19.24
C ARG A 221 11.91 16.79 19.99
N THR A 222 11.58 17.11 21.24
CA THR A 222 10.61 16.36 22.05
C THR A 222 9.20 16.43 21.47
N GLN A 223 8.78 17.60 20.99
CA GLN A 223 7.46 17.78 20.35
C GLN A 223 7.39 17.05 19.01
N VAL A 224 8.46 17.07 18.23
CA VAL A 224 8.55 16.27 16.99
C VAL A 224 8.44 14.78 17.32
N ARG A 225 9.17 14.29 18.34
CA ARG A 225 9.07 12.89 18.78
C ARG A 225 7.66 12.52 19.23
N GLN A 226 6.98 13.40 19.95
CA GLN A 226 5.58 13.18 20.36
C GLN A 226 4.62 13.15 19.16
N LEU A 227 4.81 14.06 18.20
CA LEU A 227 4.00 14.12 16.97
C LEU A 227 4.18 12.87 16.11
N MET A 228 5.41 12.38 16.00
CA MET A 228 5.77 11.17 15.27
C MET A 228 5.52 9.89 16.08
N GLY A 229 5.10 10.00 17.34
CA GLY A 229 4.84 8.85 18.20
C GLY A 229 3.73 7.97 17.63
N GLY A 230 4.09 6.75 17.22
CA GLY A 230 3.16 5.80 16.60
C GLY A 230 3.13 5.83 15.06
N GLN A 231 4.02 6.59 14.41
CA GLN A 231 4.21 6.55 12.95
C GLN A 231 5.57 5.92 12.61
N PRO A 232 5.64 4.59 12.41
CA PRO A 232 6.86 3.95 11.96
C PRO A 232 7.18 4.35 10.51
N PRO A 233 8.47 4.33 10.10
CA PRO A 233 8.84 4.53 8.70
C PRO A 233 8.25 3.42 7.83
N ASP A 234 7.78 3.76 6.61
CA ASP A 234 7.18 2.79 5.68
C ASP A 234 8.14 1.68 5.24
N LYS A 235 9.42 2.03 5.16
CA LYS A 235 10.53 1.12 4.89
C LYS A 235 11.57 1.42 5.93
N GLU A 236 11.92 0.42 6.72
CA GLU A 236 13.11 0.51 7.56
C GLU A 236 14.33 0.51 6.65
N VAL A 237 15.21 1.49 6.84
CA VAL A 237 16.59 1.34 6.38
C VAL A 237 17.16 0.20 7.19
N LYS A 238 17.31 -0.98 6.55
CA LYS A 238 18.26 -1.96 7.07
C LYS A 238 19.59 -1.21 7.16
N PRO A 239 20.20 -1.10 8.36
CA PRO A 239 21.50 -0.47 8.46
C PRO A 239 22.37 -1.11 7.37
N LEU A 240 22.97 -0.27 6.50
CA LEU A 240 24.09 -0.72 5.68
C LEU A 240 24.95 -1.56 6.61
N PRO A 241 25.29 -2.82 6.28
CA PRO A 241 26.18 -3.61 7.11
C PRO A 241 27.35 -2.67 7.38
N GLN A 242 27.47 -2.26 8.65
CA GLN A 242 28.51 -1.34 9.01
C GLN A 242 29.77 -2.04 8.52
N THR A 243 30.49 -1.43 7.59
CA THR A 243 31.92 -1.66 7.54
C THR A 243 32.36 -1.20 8.91
N LYS A 244 32.36 -2.14 9.87
CA LYS A 244 32.85 -1.93 11.21
C LYS A 244 34.18 -1.24 10.97
N ALA A 245 34.28 -0.02 11.50
CA ALA A 245 35.49 0.75 11.44
C ALA A 245 36.63 -0.23 11.73
N ALA A 246 37.58 -0.30 10.81
CA ALA A 246 38.82 -1.03 10.96
C ALA A 246 39.46 -0.55 12.27
N ALA A 247 39.16 -1.24 13.36
CA ALA A 247 39.83 -1.17 14.63
C ALA A 247 40.79 -2.36 14.59
N GLU A 248 42.00 -2.06 14.12
CA GLU A 248 43.14 -2.97 14.08
C GLU A 248 42.96 -4.20 13.17
N GLY A 249 44.03 -4.60 12.49
CA GLY A 249 43.97 -5.64 11.45
C GLY A 249 43.48 -7.00 11.95
N PRO A 250 42.94 -7.84 11.05
CA PRO A 250 42.48 -9.18 11.39
C PRO A 250 43.62 -10.04 11.97
N LEU A 251 43.30 -10.82 13.00
CA LEU A 251 44.23 -11.70 13.70
C LEU A 251 44.34 -13.05 12.98
N THR A 252 45.54 -13.61 12.88
CA THR A 252 45.78 -14.96 12.34
C THR A 252 45.59 -16.07 13.37
N VAL A 253 45.30 -15.72 14.63
CA VAL A 253 45.04 -16.66 15.73
C VAL A 253 43.73 -16.27 16.39
N SER A 254 42.93 -17.26 16.80
CA SER A 254 41.68 -17.01 17.53
C SER A 254 41.95 -16.26 18.84
N PRO A 255 41.16 -15.22 19.17
CA PRO A 255 41.36 -14.45 20.39
C PRO A 255 41.00 -15.26 21.65
N SER A 256 41.65 -14.95 22.77
CA SER A 256 41.44 -15.63 24.04
C SER A 256 40.07 -15.32 24.65
N ILE A 257 39.22 -16.35 24.75
CA ILE A 257 37.87 -16.27 25.33
C ILE A 257 37.88 -16.88 26.74
N SER A 258 37.04 -16.35 27.63
CA SER A 258 36.82 -16.93 28.95
C SER A 258 36.31 -18.37 28.84
N PRO A 259 36.85 -19.34 29.62
CA PRO A 259 36.43 -20.75 29.55
C PRO A 259 34.96 -20.98 29.91
N ASP A 260 34.31 -20.01 30.56
CA ASP A 260 32.91 -20.05 30.97
C ASP A 260 31.93 -19.64 29.84
N ILE A 261 32.45 -19.27 28.67
CA ILE A 261 31.68 -18.84 27.50
C ILE A 261 31.77 -19.93 26.43
N GLN A 262 30.60 -20.47 26.05
CA GLN A 262 30.50 -21.36 24.91
C GLN A 262 30.74 -20.57 23.63
N GLN A 263 31.77 -20.95 22.88
CA GLN A 263 32.03 -20.46 21.53
C GLN A 263 31.63 -21.51 20.50
N ILE A 264 31.12 -21.05 19.36
CA ILE A 264 30.81 -21.88 18.21
C ILE A 264 31.23 -21.18 16.91
N TYR A 265 31.30 -21.94 15.82
CA TYR A 265 31.62 -21.44 14.49
C TYR A 265 30.43 -21.74 13.55
N LEU A 266 30.01 -20.74 12.78
CA LEU A 266 29.00 -20.96 11.75
C LEU A 266 29.67 -21.53 10.48
N PRO A 267 29.03 -22.47 9.78
CA PRO A 267 29.58 -23.07 8.58
C PRO A 267 29.60 -22.07 7.42
N MET A 268 30.59 -22.23 6.54
CA MET A 268 30.62 -21.50 5.28
C MET A 268 29.68 -22.16 4.27
N ARG A 269 28.55 -21.53 3.96
CA ARG A 269 27.57 -22.02 2.96
C ARG A 269 27.72 -21.37 1.58
N LYS A 270 28.34 -20.19 1.51
CA LYS A 270 28.61 -19.48 0.26
C LYS A 270 30.08 -19.51 -0.08
N ASP A 271 30.41 -20.07 -1.24
CA ASP A 271 31.76 -19.98 -1.77
C ASP A 271 32.07 -18.54 -2.27
N VAL A 272 33.34 -18.27 -2.57
CA VAL A 272 33.79 -16.97 -3.08
C VAL A 272 33.05 -16.59 -4.37
N ARG A 273 32.71 -17.56 -5.22
CA ARG A 273 32.08 -17.29 -6.53
C ARG A 273 30.65 -16.81 -6.35
N THR A 274 29.89 -17.42 -5.46
CA THR A 274 28.55 -17.00 -5.08
C THR A 274 28.59 -15.63 -4.40
N ALA A 275 29.52 -15.42 -3.46
CA ALA A 275 29.68 -14.12 -2.79
C ALA A 275 30.02 -12.98 -3.77
N VAL A 276 30.82 -13.27 -4.79
CA VAL A 276 31.17 -12.32 -5.86
C VAL A 276 29.99 -12.05 -6.80
N GLN A 277 29.11 -13.03 -7.05
CA GLN A 277 27.90 -12.85 -7.85
C GLN A 277 26.86 -11.98 -7.13
N ASP A 278 26.72 -12.14 -5.81
CA ASP A 278 25.81 -11.35 -4.96
C ASP A 278 26.13 -9.84 -4.99
N LEU A 279 27.35 -9.45 -5.37
CA LEU A 279 27.76 -8.05 -5.49
C LEU A 279 27.19 -7.34 -6.74
N ASP A 280 26.59 -8.05 -7.71
CA ASP A 280 26.02 -7.50 -8.97
C ASP A 280 26.94 -6.54 -9.76
N ILE A 281 28.26 -6.66 -9.59
CA ILE A 281 29.26 -5.85 -10.30
C ILE A 281 29.67 -6.57 -11.59
N LYS A 282 29.15 -6.07 -12.72
CA LYS A 282 29.50 -6.57 -14.05
C LYS A 282 30.96 -6.24 -14.39
N ARG A 283 31.84 -7.25 -14.25
CA ARG A 283 33.29 -7.31 -14.54
C ARG A 283 34.18 -6.89 -13.37
N LEU A 284 34.48 -7.86 -12.52
CA LEU A 284 35.55 -7.79 -11.52
C LEU A 284 36.83 -8.39 -12.11
N SER A 285 37.95 -7.68 -11.94
CA SER A 285 39.30 -8.16 -12.25
C SER A 285 40.13 -8.20 -10.97
N ASP A 286 41.04 -9.17 -10.85
CA ASP A 286 41.97 -9.32 -9.73
C ASP A 286 41.29 -9.39 -8.36
N VAL A 287 40.30 -10.28 -8.21
CA VAL A 287 39.63 -10.52 -6.92
C VAL A 287 40.53 -11.35 -6.00
N GLN A 288 41.04 -10.73 -4.95
CA GLN A 288 41.63 -11.44 -3.80
C GLN A 288 40.54 -11.66 -2.76
N SER A 289 40.51 -12.86 -2.19
CA SER A 289 39.52 -13.26 -1.19
C SER A 289 40.20 -13.83 0.04
N GLN A 290 39.80 -13.36 1.22
CA GLN A 290 40.25 -13.89 2.50
C GLN A 290 39.01 -14.19 3.36
N LEU A 291 38.95 -15.39 3.95
CA LEU A 291 37.88 -15.75 4.86
C LEU A 291 38.18 -15.16 6.25
N ILE A 292 37.22 -14.41 6.81
CA ILE A 292 37.34 -13.74 8.10
C ILE A 292 36.13 -14.09 8.97
N TYR A 293 36.38 -14.54 10.18
CA TYR A 293 35.37 -14.75 11.21
C TYR A 293 35.16 -13.49 12.04
N ILE A 294 33.90 -13.04 12.11
CA ILE A 294 33.48 -11.87 12.88
C ILE A 294 32.72 -12.35 14.13
N PRO A 295 33.07 -11.86 15.34
CA PRO A 295 32.38 -12.24 16.55
C PRO A 295 30.95 -11.72 16.54
N SER A 296 30.03 -12.59 16.93
CA SER A 296 28.59 -12.39 16.95
C SER A 296 27.99 -13.21 18.09
N VAL A 297 26.72 -13.00 18.41
CA VAL A 297 25.94 -13.85 19.32
C VAL A 297 24.85 -14.51 18.51
N VAL A 298 24.74 -15.83 18.64
CA VAL A 298 23.66 -16.57 18.00
C VAL A 298 22.61 -16.94 19.04
N GLY A 299 21.34 -16.82 18.68
CA GLY A 299 20.21 -17.25 19.48
C GLY A 299 19.36 -18.23 18.69
N MET A 300 19.20 -19.46 19.19
CA MET A 300 18.40 -20.50 18.55
C MET A 300 17.34 -21.05 19.51
N GLY A 301 16.20 -21.45 18.94
CA GLY A 301 15.15 -22.09 19.70
C GLY A 301 13.87 -22.27 18.90
N PHE A 302 12.76 -22.42 19.62
CA PHE A 302 11.44 -22.61 19.04
C PHE A 302 10.44 -21.66 19.67
N VAL A 303 9.50 -21.19 18.85
CA VAL A 303 8.30 -20.51 19.31
C VAL A 303 7.09 -21.35 18.98
N HIS A 304 6.20 -21.48 19.96
CA HIS A 304 4.97 -22.22 19.82
C HIS A 304 3.78 -21.26 19.79
N PHE A 305 2.91 -21.42 18.79
CA PHE A 305 1.68 -20.66 18.67
C PHE A 305 0.53 -21.59 18.99
N THR A 306 -0.17 -21.30 20.10
CA THR A 306 -1.30 -22.12 20.56
C THR A 306 -2.55 -21.29 20.72
N ASP A 307 -3.63 -21.71 20.07
CA ASP A 307 -4.97 -21.17 20.27
C ASP A 307 -6.01 -22.27 20.06
N THR A 308 -6.54 -22.79 21.17
CA THR A 308 -7.54 -23.87 21.16
C THR A 308 -8.87 -23.46 20.52
N ARG A 309 -9.24 -22.17 20.62
CA ARG A 309 -10.49 -21.66 20.03
C ARG A 309 -10.37 -21.57 18.51
N ARG A 310 -9.18 -21.21 18.02
CA ARG A 310 -8.88 -21.02 16.59
C ARG A 310 -8.19 -22.23 15.96
N LYS A 311 -7.99 -23.32 16.73
CA LYS A 311 -7.33 -24.57 16.32
C LYS A 311 -5.92 -24.36 15.76
N VAL A 312 -5.15 -23.49 16.40
CA VAL A 312 -3.72 -23.26 16.07
C VAL A 312 -2.87 -24.05 17.05
N ASP A 313 -1.96 -24.85 16.52
CA ASP A 313 -0.96 -25.63 17.27
C ASP A 313 0.32 -25.75 16.42
N GLU A 314 1.04 -24.64 16.29
CA GLU A 314 2.19 -24.53 15.38
C GLU A 314 3.50 -24.33 16.13
N ARG A 315 4.57 -24.92 15.62
CA ARG A 315 5.92 -24.79 16.16
C ARG A 315 6.87 -24.31 15.09
N GLU A 316 7.42 -23.12 15.28
CA GLU A 316 8.38 -22.49 14.36
C GLU A 316 9.76 -22.48 15.01
N ALA A 317 10.78 -22.95 14.29
CA ALA A 317 12.17 -22.81 14.69
C ALA A 317 12.67 -21.40 14.35
N PHE A 318 13.49 -20.81 15.21
CA PHE A 318 14.18 -19.56 14.89
C PHE A 318 15.67 -19.68 15.16
N ALA A 319 16.46 -19.04 14.30
CA ALA A 319 17.88 -18.79 14.51
C ALA A 319 18.17 -17.32 14.15
N LEU A 320 18.72 -16.58 15.11
CA LEU A 320 19.04 -15.16 14.99
C LEU A 320 20.53 -14.95 15.21
N LEU A 321 21.16 -14.14 14.36
CA LEU A 321 22.56 -13.74 14.48
C LEU A 321 22.64 -12.25 14.82
N LEU A 322 23.34 -11.94 15.91
CA LEU A 322 23.54 -10.59 16.41
C LEU A 322 25.03 -10.25 16.38
N GLN A 323 25.46 -9.44 15.42
CA GLN A 323 26.87 -9.09 15.29
C GLN A 323 27.41 -8.27 16.47
N ALA A 324 28.68 -8.49 16.84
CA ALA A 324 29.34 -7.73 17.90
C ALA A 324 29.77 -6.33 17.46
N GLY A 325 29.04 -5.29 17.87
CA GLY A 325 29.45 -3.88 17.66
C GLY A 325 30.22 -3.29 18.85
N ASN A 326 30.63 -2.03 18.70
CA ASN A 326 31.22 -1.22 19.79
C ASN A 326 30.18 -0.75 20.83
N GLY A 327 28.88 -1.02 20.59
CA GLY A 327 27.76 -0.69 21.47
C GLY A 327 27.21 -1.89 22.25
N VAL A 328 26.16 -1.67 23.04
CA VAL A 328 25.46 -2.75 23.74
C VAL A 328 24.61 -3.52 22.72
N PRO A 329 24.87 -4.83 22.50
CA PRO A 329 24.14 -5.63 21.53
C PRO A 329 22.64 -5.73 21.87
N ARG A 330 21.77 -5.60 20.87
CA ARG A 330 20.30 -5.69 21.01
C ARG A 330 19.71 -6.61 19.95
N TRP A 331 18.78 -7.49 20.35
CA TRP A 331 18.11 -8.41 19.42
C TRP A 331 17.29 -7.71 18.31
N GLU A 332 16.99 -6.43 18.45
CA GLU A 332 16.39 -5.60 17.38
C GLU A 332 17.30 -5.47 16.15
N GLU A 333 18.61 -5.61 16.32
CA GLU A 333 19.62 -5.54 15.26
C GLU A 333 19.99 -6.94 14.72
N ALA A 334 19.37 -8.00 15.25
CA ALA A 334 19.70 -9.36 14.86
C ALA A 334 19.05 -9.73 13.52
N GLU A 335 19.77 -10.49 12.71
CA GLU A 335 19.27 -11.00 11.43
C GLU A 335 18.87 -12.48 11.53
N PRO A 336 17.79 -12.91 10.85
CA PRO A 336 17.46 -14.31 10.76
C PRO A 336 18.48 -15.04 9.88
N ILE A 337 18.93 -16.20 10.36
CA ILE A 337 19.84 -17.09 9.64
C ILE A 337 19.19 -18.45 9.47
N ASP A 338 19.48 -19.13 8.36
CA ASP A 338 18.96 -20.47 8.07
C ASP A 338 19.96 -21.53 8.55
N ILE A 339 20.15 -21.64 9.88
CA ILE A 339 21.12 -22.57 10.49
C ILE A 339 20.43 -23.36 11.58
N SER A 340 20.57 -24.68 11.53
CA SER A 340 20.10 -25.58 12.57
C SER A 340 21.21 -25.87 13.60
N PRO A 341 20.87 -26.36 14.80
CA PRO A 341 21.89 -26.79 15.77
C PRO A 341 22.88 -27.83 15.22
N ASP A 342 22.47 -28.65 14.25
CA ASP A 342 23.30 -29.70 13.64
C ASP A 342 24.34 -29.15 12.65
N ASP A 343 24.15 -27.92 12.17
CA ASP A 343 25.07 -27.25 11.24
C ASP A 343 26.27 -26.59 11.94
N ILE A 344 26.27 -26.55 13.27
CA ILE A 344 27.24 -25.81 14.08
C ILE A 344 28.61 -26.50 14.09
N LEU A 345 29.65 -25.73 13.76
CA LEU A 345 31.04 -26.17 13.82
C LEU A 345 31.67 -25.83 15.17
N HIS A 346 32.59 -26.69 15.63
CA HIS A 346 33.35 -26.51 16.88
C HIS A 346 34.78 -26.02 16.64
N ASP A 347 35.27 -26.16 15.41
CA ASP A 347 36.55 -25.67 14.94
C ASP A 347 36.32 -24.72 13.74
N PRO A 348 37.16 -23.68 13.57
CA PRO A 348 37.06 -22.79 12.42
C PRO A 348 37.51 -23.48 11.12
N GLU A 349 37.00 -22.98 10.00
CA GLU A 349 37.53 -23.33 8.67
C GLU A 349 39.04 -23.02 8.56
N PRO A 350 39.81 -23.80 7.76
CA PRO A 350 41.24 -23.58 7.57
C PRO A 350 41.52 -22.25 6.84
N ASP A 351 42.74 -21.72 7.02
CA ASP A 351 43.20 -20.47 6.41
C ASP A 351 42.31 -19.24 6.69
N THR A 352 41.71 -19.19 7.90
CA THR A 352 40.84 -18.11 8.35
C THR A 352 41.55 -17.07 9.21
N GLN A 353 40.99 -15.86 9.22
CA GLN A 353 41.39 -14.80 10.15
C GLN A 353 40.23 -14.43 11.07
N PHE A 354 40.54 -13.78 12.19
CA PHE A 354 39.55 -13.40 13.21
C PHE A 354 39.54 -11.90 13.42
N HIS A 355 38.36 -11.32 13.50
CA HIS A 355 38.22 -9.96 14.03
C HIS A 355 38.43 -9.97 15.55
N GLN A 356 38.90 -8.86 16.12
CA GLN A 356 39.01 -8.73 17.57
C GLN A 356 37.66 -8.91 18.26
N LEU A 357 37.66 -9.62 19.39
CA LEU A 357 36.50 -9.84 20.23
C LEU A 357 36.28 -8.62 21.14
N PRO A 358 35.12 -7.93 21.06
CA PRO A 358 34.81 -6.85 22.00
C PRO A 358 34.74 -7.36 23.43
N GLU A 359 35.27 -6.59 24.40
CA GLU A 359 35.26 -6.98 25.82
C GLU A 359 33.86 -7.26 26.37
N SER A 360 32.83 -6.57 25.85
CA SER A 360 31.43 -6.78 26.22
C SER A 360 30.93 -8.20 25.94
N MET A 361 31.51 -8.88 24.95
CA MET A 361 31.15 -10.25 24.56
C MET A 361 32.02 -11.32 25.23
N ASN A 362 33.09 -10.92 25.92
CA ASN A 362 33.92 -11.82 26.70
C ASN A 362 33.46 -11.91 28.19
N GLN A 363 32.21 -11.50 28.47
CA GLN A 363 31.62 -11.52 29.81
C GLN A 363 30.38 -12.42 29.86
N GLN A 364 30.43 -13.49 30.67
CA GLN A 364 29.32 -14.45 30.81
C GLN A 364 28.01 -13.79 31.28
N ARG A 365 28.10 -12.73 32.10
CA ARG A 365 26.94 -12.00 32.61
C ARG A 365 26.14 -11.33 31.48
N GLU A 366 26.81 -10.76 30.48
CA GLU A 366 26.16 -10.09 29.36
C GLU A 366 25.49 -11.10 28.43
N LEU A 367 26.11 -12.27 28.19
CA LEU A 367 25.48 -13.34 27.41
C LEU A 367 24.23 -13.91 28.09
N LYS A 368 24.25 -14.09 29.42
CA LYS A 368 23.05 -14.52 30.18
C LYS A 368 21.91 -13.50 30.07
N LYS A 369 22.24 -12.21 30.11
CA LYS A 369 21.26 -11.13 29.91
C LYS A 369 20.67 -11.16 28.51
N LEU A 370 21.51 -11.36 27.49
CA LEU A 370 21.04 -11.52 26.10
C LEU A 370 20.12 -12.75 25.95
N GLN A 371 20.41 -13.85 26.64
CA GLN A 371 19.53 -15.03 26.65
C GLN A 371 18.13 -14.71 27.22
N GLU A 372 18.05 -13.97 28.32
CA GLU A 372 16.76 -13.54 28.91
C GLU A 372 16.00 -12.54 28.01
N ASP A 373 16.74 -11.63 27.37
CA ASP A 373 16.20 -10.62 26.46
C ASP A 373 15.69 -11.26 25.16
N LEU A 374 16.32 -12.35 24.68
CA LEU A 374 15.93 -13.07 23.46
C LEU A 374 14.50 -13.60 23.55
N ALA A 375 14.16 -14.28 24.64
CA ALA A 375 12.81 -14.81 24.85
C ALA A 375 11.76 -13.68 24.83
N THR A 376 12.11 -12.52 25.40
CA THR A 376 11.26 -11.33 25.41
C THR A 376 11.12 -10.70 24.02
N HIS A 377 12.19 -10.69 23.23
CA HIS A 377 12.19 -10.20 21.86
C HIS A 377 11.30 -11.06 20.95
N ILE A 378 11.48 -12.39 20.97
CA ILE A 378 10.67 -13.34 20.18
C ILE A 378 9.19 -13.21 20.54
N TYR A 379 8.87 -13.17 21.84
CA TYR A 379 7.50 -12.97 22.33
C TYR A 379 6.82 -11.70 21.80
N ARG A 380 7.58 -10.59 21.66
CA ARG A 380 7.03 -9.30 21.24
C ARG A 380 6.88 -9.17 19.73
N ASN A 381 7.79 -9.77 18.97
CA ASN A 381 7.95 -9.49 17.55
C ASN A 381 7.48 -10.62 16.63
N ARG A 382 7.19 -11.82 17.15
CA ARG A 382 6.64 -12.93 16.35
C ARG A 382 5.12 -13.04 16.49
N SER A 383 4.45 -13.28 15.36
CA SER A 383 3.02 -13.58 15.27
C SER A 383 2.71 -14.34 14.00
N ILE A 384 1.76 -15.28 14.06
CA ILE A 384 1.13 -15.87 12.87
C ILE A 384 -0.14 -15.09 12.56
N THR A 385 -0.37 -14.76 11.29
CA THR A 385 -1.60 -14.08 10.85
C THR A 385 -2.57 -15.09 10.26
N LEU A 386 -3.79 -15.16 10.80
CA LEU A 386 -4.88 -15.91 10.20
C LEU A 386 -5.84 -14.96 9.49
N LEU A 387 -6.49 -15.45 8.45
CA LEU A 387 -7.61 -14.78 7.79
C LEU A 387 -8.92 -15.25 8.43
N TYR A 388 -9.87 -14.35 8.63
CA TYR A 388 -11.18 -14.65 9.20
C TYR A 388 -12.30 -14.21 8.25
N SER A 389 -13.25 -15.11 8.00
CA SER A 389 -14.50 -14.80 7.31
C SER A 389 -15.61 -14.59 8.34
N SER A 390 -16.14 -13.37 8.43
CA SER A 390 -17.24 -13.01 9.34
C SER A 390 -18.55 -13.75 9.02
N VAL A 391 -18.73 -14.10 7.75
CA VAL A 391 -19.92 -14.74 7.18
C VAL A 391 -20.01 -16.20 7.60
N LEU A 392 -18.95 -16.95 7.29
CA LEU A 392 -18.87 -18.37 7.58
C LEU A 392 -18.38 -18.64 9.01
N LYS A 393 -17.84 -17.62 9.67
CA LYS A 393 -17.23 -17.67 11.01
C LYS A 393 -16.09 -18.69 11.07
N GLU A 394 -15.32 -18.74 10.00
CA GLU A 394 -14.18 -19.65 9.83
C GLU A 394 -12.87 -18.87 9.76
N TYR A 395 -11.83 -19.48 10.32
CA TYR A 395 -10.45 -19.01 10.24
C TYR A 395 -9.69 -19.79 9.16
N SER A 396 -8.67 -19.17 8.57
CA SER A 396 -7.67 -19.89 7.77
C SER A 396 -6.85 -20.82 8.66
N HIS A 397 -6.22 -21.81 8.04
CA HIS A 397 -5.17 -22.57 8.70
C HIS A 397 -3.87 -21.75 8.76
N PRO A 398 -2.95 -22.08 9.68
CA PRO A 398 -1.57 -21.62 9.60
C PRO A 398 -0.97 -22.02 8.26
N ASP A 399 -0.25 -21.11 7.62
CA ASP A 399 0.38 -21.26 6.29
C ASP A 399 -0.57 -21.50 5.09
N GLU A 400 -1.89 -21.42 5.27
CA GLU A 400 -2.85 -21.46 4.17
C GLU A 400 -2.80 -20.14 3.39
N SER A 401 -2.59 -20.23 2.07
CA SER A 401 -2.63 -19.04 1.23
C SER A 401 -4.06 -18.45 1.16
N GLU A 402 -4.19 -17.13 0.96
CA GLU A 402 -5.50 -16.48 0.79
C GLU A 402 -6.35 -17.16 -0.30
N ARG A 403 -5.69 -17.63 -1.37
CA ARG A 403 -6.35 -18.34 -2.47
C ARG A 403 -6.94 -19.68 -2.02
N GLU A 404 -6.19 -20.48 -1.27
CA GLU A 404 -6.66 -21.76 -0.74
C GLU A 404 -7.81 -21.56 0.25
N PHE A 405 -7.67 -20.57 1.13
CA PHE A 405 -8.72 -20.19 2.06
C PHE A 405 -10.01 -19.78 1.34
N ARG A 406 -9.91 -18.91 0.33
CA ARG A 406 -11.05 -18.48 -0.48
C ARG A 406 -11.72 -19.64 -1.20
N MET A 407 -10.95 -20.59 -1.73
CA MET A 407 -11.49 -21.80 -2.37
C MET A 407 -12.31 -22.64 -1.38
N ARG A 408 -11.79 -22.85 -0.17
CA ARG A 408 -12.48 -23.59 0.90
C ARG A 408 -13.77 -22.90 1.32
N LEU A 409 -13.73 -21.57 1.52
CA LEU A 409 -14.93 -20.79 1.85
C LEU A 409 -15.97 -20.79 0.72
N THR A 410 -15.54 -20.73 -0.53
CA THR A 410 -16.45 -20.80 -1.69
C THR A 410 -17.20 -22.12 -1.72
N GLN A 411 -16.52 -23.23 -1.42
CA GLN A 411 -17.16 -24.54 -1.32
C GLN A 411 -18.17 -24.58 -0.17
N ALA A 412 -17.79 -24.12 1.03
CA ALA A 412 -18.67 -24.09 2.19
C ALA A 412 -19.90 -23.16 2.00
N ALA A 413 -19.71 -22.02 1.32
CA ALA A 413 -20.79 -21.10 0.97
C ALA A 413 -21.78 -21.75 -0.02
N ARG A 414 -21.29 -22.48 -1.04
CA ARG A 414 -22.15 -23.21 -1.98
C ARG A 414 -23.01 -24.24 -1.25
N GLU A 415 -22.43 -25.00 -0.33
CA GLU A 415 -23.17 -26.01 0.44
C GLU A 415 -24.30 -25.38 1.28
N LYS A 416 -24.04 -24.27 1.97
CA LYS A 416 -25.07 -23.54 2.73
C LYS A 416 -26.13 -22.91 1.84
N ARG A 417 -25.71 -22.29 0.73
CA ARG A 417 -26.60 -21.71 -0.28
C ARG A 417 -27.54 -22.78 -0.84
N ASP A 418 -27.00 -23.95 -1.20
CA ASP A 418 -27.80 -25.04 -1.76
C ASP A 418 -28.80 -25.57 -0.71
N GLU A 419 -28.41 -25.64 0.57
CA GLU A 419 -29.34 -25.98 1.66
C GLU A 419 -30.49 -24.96 1.83
N GLU A 420 -30.20 -23.66 1.72
CA GLU A 420 -31.20 -22.58 1.78
C GLU A 420 -32.14 -22.61 0.56
N VAL A 421 -31.58 -22.76 -0.65
CA VAL A 421 -32.34 -22.92 -1.89
C VAL A 421 -33.24 -24.15 -1.82
N ASP A 422 -32.76 -25.27 -1.28
CA ASP A 422 -33.58 -26.48 -1.10
C ASP A 422 -34.74 -26.26 -0.12
N LYS A 423 -34.51 -25.57 1.00
CA LYS A 423 -35.57 -25.20 1.96
C LYS A 423 -36.61 -24.31 1.31
N LEU A 424 -36.16 -23.33 0.52
CA LEU A 424 -37.04 -22.41 -0.20
C LEU A 424 -37.87 -23.15 -1.25
N THR A 425 -37.21 -23.96 -2.07
CA THR A 425 -37.84 -24.77 -3.12
C THR A 425 -38.93 -25.67 -2.54
N LYS A 426 -38.66 -26.37 -1.41
CA LYS A 426 -39.68 -27.19 -0.71
C LYS A 426 -40.90 -26.38 -0.25
N LYS A 427 -40.70 -25.13 0.19
CA LYS A 427 -41.79 -24.22 0.62
C LYS A 427 -42.67 -23.81 -0.57
N TYR A 428 -42.05 -23.49 -1.71
CA TYR A 428 -42.75 -23.12 -2.94
C TYR A 428 -43.43 -24.32 -3.60
N GLU A 429 -42.80 -25.49 -3.62
CA GLU A 429 -43.39 -26.74 -4.15
C GLU A 429 -44.72 -27.07 -3.46
N LYS A 430 -44.79 -26.91 -2.12
CA LYS A 430 -46.03 -27.10 -1.36
C LYS A 430 -47.14 -26.14 -1.79
N ARG A 431 -46.80 -24.88 -2.10
CA ARG A 431 -47.73 -23.84 -2.56
C ARG A 431 -48.18 -24.10 -4.01
N LEU A 432 -47.24 -24.39 -4.91
CA LEU A 432 -47.51 -24.76 -6.30
C LEU A 432 -48.39 -26.00 -6.39
N ARG A 433 -48.15 -27.03 -5.57
CA ARG A 433 -49.01 -28.22 -5.50
C ARG A 433 -50.44 -27.87 -5.08
N THR A 434 -50.60 -26.90 -4.18
CA THR A 434 -51.92 -26.43 -3.73
C THR A 434 -52.65 -25.69 -4.87
N LEU A 435 -51.95 -24.81 -5.59
CA LEU A 435 -52.49 -24.11 -6.75
C LEU A 435 -52.80 -25.07 -7.92
N GLY A 436 -51.90 -25.99 -8.25
CA GLY A 436 -52.12 -26.99 -9.28
C GLY A 436 -53.34 -27.89 -8.99
N ASN A 437 -53.58 -28.23 -7.72
CA ASN A 437 -54.82 -28.93 -7.32
C ASN A 437 -56.07 -28.07 -7.50
N LYS A 438 -56.00 -26.74 -7.28
CA LYS A 438 -57.11 -25.80 -7.55
C LYS A 438 -57.35 -25.65 -9.06
N LEU A 439 -56.28 -25.50 -9.84
CA LEU A 439 -56.31 -25.40 -11.30
C LEU A 439 -56.98 -26.64 -11.90
N ARG A 440 -56.55 -27.84 -11.53
CA ARG A 440 -57.15 -29.10 -12.01
C ARG A 440 -58.66 -29.19 -11.68
N ARG A 441 -59.08 -28.68 -10.52
CA ARG A 441 -60.51 -28.60 -10.15
C ARG A 441 -61.26 -27.55 -10.97
N ALA A 442 -60.62 -26.43 -11.29
CA ALA A 442 -61.18 -25.38 -12.12
C ALA A 442 -61.34 -25.83 -13.58
N GLU A 443 -60.34 -26.49 -14.15
CA GLU A 443 -60.36 -27.10 -15.49
C GLU A 443 -61.47 -28.14 -15.60
N ALA A 444 -61.59 -29.07 -14.64
CA ALA A 444 -62.66 -30.06 -14.63
C ALA A 444 -64.07 -29.43 -14.56
N LYS A 445 -64.22 -28.29 -13.85
CA LYS A 445 -65.47 -27.52 -13.83
C LYS A 445 -65.72 -26.83 -15.17
N LEU A 446 -64.69 -26.27 -15.78
CA LEU A 446 -64.76 -25.63 -17.09
C LEU A 446 -65.20 -26.63 -18.17
N ASP A 447 -64.59 -27.81 -18.22
CA ASP A 447 -64.95 -28.87 -19.16
C ASP A 447 -66.41 -29.30 -18.98
N LYS A 448 -66.86 -29.48 -17.74
CA LYS A 448 -68.25 -29.81 -17.42
C LYS A 448 -69.22 -28.70 -17.87
N LYS A 449 -68.85 -27.43 -17.70
CA LYS A 449 -69.66 -26.28 -18.15
C LYS A 449 -69.67 -26.15 -19.68
N LYS A 450 -68.52 -26.36 -20.35
CA LYS A 450 -68.40 -26.39 -21.82
C LYS A 450 -69.25 -27.52 -22.43
N ALA A 451 -69.21 -28.71 -21.85
CA ALA A 451 -70.04 -29.85 -22.27
C ALA A 451 -71.55 -29.59 -22.08
N LYS A 452 -71.96 -28.96 -20.96
CA LYS A 452 -73.36 -28.55 -20.75
C LYS A 452 -73.82 -27.45 -21.70
N ALA A 453 -72.93 -26.52 -22.06
CA ALA A 453 -73.24 -25.45 -23.00
C ALA A 453 -73.35 -25.99 -24.44
N SER A 454 -72.51 -26.97 -24.83
CA SER A 454 -72.55 -27.59 -26.16
C SER A 454 -73.78 -28.50 -26.33
N SER A 455 -74.13 -29.31 -25.33
CA SER A 455 -75.34 -30.15 -25.36
C SER A 455 -76.61 -29.31 -25.46
N ARG A 456 -76.65 -28.16 -24.77
CA ARG A 456 -77.77 -27.21 -24.83
C ARG A 456 -77.83 -26.43 -26.15
N LYS A 457 -76.69 -26.20 -26.82
CA LYS A 457 -76.67 -25.66 -28.19
C LYS A 457 -77.22 -26.68 -29.20
N GLN A 458 -76.93 -27.98 -29.01
CA GLN A 458 -77.50 -29.06 -29.84
C GLN A 458 -79.01 -29.24 -29.62
N GLU A 459 -79.53 -29.12 -28.39
CA GLU A 459 -80.99 -29.11 -28.13
C GLU A 459 -81.74 -27.94 -28.80
N ILE A 460 -81.05 -26.81 -29.04
CA ILE A 460 -81.63 -25.64 -29.75
C ILE A 460 -81.61 -25.87 -31.27
N ALA A 461 -80.68 -26.67 -31.80
CA ALA A 461 -80.55 -26.97 -33.22
C ALA A 461 -81.60 -27.98 -33.75
N VAL A 462 -82.30 -28.70 -32.86
CA VAL A 462 -83.29 -29.74 -33.23
C VAL A 462 -84.73 -29.21 -33.34
N SER A 463 -85.00 -27.91 -33.16
CA SER A 463 -86.38 -27.39 -33.22
C SER A 463 -86.63 -26.26 -34.23
N VAL A 464 -86.00 -26.29 -35.41
CA VAL A 464 -86.29 -25.34 -36.51
C VAL A 464 -86.82 -26.04 -37.79
N GLY A 465 -87.02 -27.35 -37.78
CA GLY A 465 -87.56 -28.10 -38.93
C GLY A 465 -88.79 -28.93 -38.57
N GLU A 466 -89.94 -28.28 -38.40
CA GLU A 466 -91.30 -28.81 -38.67
C GLU A 466 -92.33 -27.83 -38.11
N SER A 467 -92.83 -26.91 -38.95
CA SER A 467 -94.16 -26.27 -38.84
C SER A 467 -94.37 -25.29 -40.00
N VAL A 468 -94.49 -25.82 -41.22
CA VAL A 468 -95.30 -25.21 -42.28
C VAL A 468 -96.33 -26.26 -42.66
N LEU A 469 -97.50 -26.23 -42.00
CA LEU A 469 -98.81 -26.71 -42.46
C LEU A 469 -99.80 -26.66 -41.29
N GLY A 470 -100.90 -25.92 -41.45
CA GLY A 470 -102.05 -25.97 -40.52
C GLY A 470 -102.56 -24.62 -40.04
N MET A 471 -103.05 -23.76 -40.95
CA MET A 471 -103.88 -22.61 -40.60
C MET A 471 -105.23 -22.69 -41.33
N PHE A 472 -106.09 -23.61 -40.89
CA PHE A 472 -107.55 -23.55 -41.08
C PHE A 472 -108.22 -24.07 -39.81
N MET A 473 -108.42 -23.18 -38.83
CA MET A 473 -109.55 -23.11 -37.90
C MET A 473 -109.15 -22.25 -36.71
N GLY A 474 -109.89 -21.16 -36.52
CA GLY A 474 -109.65 -20.20 -35.46
C GLY A 474 -110.05 -20.71 -34.08
N ARG A 475 -109.28 -20.33 -33.06
CA ARG A 475 -109.76 -19.64 -31.86
C ARG A 475 -108.58 -19.08 -31.08
N ARG A 476 -108.72 -17.85 -30.59
CA ARG A 476 -107.71 -17.10 -29.82
C ARG A 476 -107.25 -17.86 -28.58
N SER A 477 -105.94 -17.91 -28.35
CA SER A 477 -105.34 -18.00 -27.01
C SER A 477 -104.03 -17.20 -26.98
N THR A 478 -104.03 -16.10 -26.24
CA THR A 478 -102.89 -15.21 -26.00
C THR A 478 -101.99 -15.81 -24.92
N ARG A 479 -101.16 -16.81 -25.25
CA ARG A 479 -100.15 -17.32 -24.29
C ARG A 479 -98.97 -18.05 -24.95
N THR A 480 -98.30 -17.43 -25.92
CA THR A 480 -97.19 -18.11 -26.63
C THR A 480 -96.01 -17.21 -27.03
N ALA A 481 -95.82 -16.05 -26.39
CA ALA A 481 -94.61 -15.22 -26.60
C ALA A 481 -93.49 -15.43 -25.55
N SER A 482 -93.75 -16.16 -24.44
CA SER A 482 -92.85 -16.19 -23.27
C SER A 482 -91.80 -17.31 -23.27
N LYS A 483 -91.89 -18.31 -24.17
CA LYS A 483 -90.98 -19.48 -24.18
C LYS A 483 -89.70 -19.28 -24.99
N ALA A 484 -89.69 -18.40 -26.01
CA ALA A 484 -88.50 -18.10 -26.81
C ALA A 484 -87.53 -17.14 -26.09
N MET A 485 -88.07 -16.14 -25.38
CA MET A 485 -87.26 -15.15 -24.64
C MET A 485 -86.57 -15.75 -23.40
N THR A 486 -87.21 -16.74 -22.76
CA THR A 486 -86.64 -17.49 -21.62
C THR A 486 -85.47 -18.40 -22.05
N LYS A 487 -85.56 -19.03 -23.23
CA LYS A 487 -84.49 -19.89 -23.79
C LYS A 487 -83.28 -19.09 -24.28
N TYR A 488 -83.49 -17.90 -24.85
CA TYR A 488 -82.39 -17.00 -25.24
C TYR A 488 -81.64 -16.41 -24.02
N ARG A 489 -82.37 -16.03 -22.96
CA ARG A 489 -81.77 -15.58 -21.70
C ARG A 489 -80.98 -16.71 -21.00
N GLN A 490 -81.46 -17.95 -21.09
CA GLN A 490 -80.78 -19.13 -20.55
C GLN A 490 -79.50 -19.51 -21.32
N SER A 491 -79.44 -19.34 -22.64
CA SER A 491 -78.20 -19.59 -23.42
C SER A 491 -77.13 -18.53 -23.15
N ARG A 492 -77.52 -17.27 -22.99
CA ARG A 492 -76.62 -16.18 -22.59
C ARG A 492 -76.07 -16.40 -21.18
N THR A 493 -76.88 -16.92 -20.26
CA THR A 493 -76.45 -17.27 -18.90
C THR A 493 -75.44 -18.44 -18.92
N ALA A 494 -75.68 -19.47 -19.75
CA ALA A 494 -74.74 -20.58 -19.91
C ALA A 494 -73.39 -20.15 -20.54
N GLY A 495 -73.40 -19.17 -21.47
CA GLY A 495 -72.19 -18.58 -22.02
C GLY A 495 -71.39 -17.77 -20.99
N MET A 496 -72.08 -16.99 -20.14
CA MET A 496 -71.45 -16.25 -19.03
C MET A 496 -70.84 -17.20 -17.99
N GLU A 497 -71.52 -18.31 -17.66
CA GLU A 497 -70.98 -19.31 -16.73
C GLU A 497 -69.71 -19.99 -17.25
N VAL A 498 -69.60 -20.24 -18.56
CA VAL A 498 -68.37 -20.76 -19.19
C VAL A 498 -67.27 -19.71 -19.11
N LYS A 499 -67.56 -18.46 -19.46
CA LYS A 499 -66.58 -17.37 -19.42
C LYS A 499 -66.01 -17.16 -18.02
N GLU A 500 -66.86 -17.15 -16.99
CA GLU A 500 -66.45 -17.07 -15.59
C GLU A 500 -65.55 -18.26 -15.17
N ALA A 501 -65.78 -19.44 -15.72
CA ALA A 501 -64.93 -20.60 -15.45
C ALA A 501 -63.59 -20.56 -16.20
N GLU A 502 -63.54 -19.97 -17.40
CA GLU A 502 -62.29 -19.69 -18.12
C GLU A 502 -61.45 -18.66 -17.38
N GLU A 503 -62.06 -17.55 -16.94
CA GLU A 503 -61.40 -16.51 -16.13
C GLU A 503 -60.80 -17.10 -14.84
N ASN A 504 -61.49 -18.04 -14.17
CA ASN A 504 -60.95 -18.71 -12.98
C ASN A 504 -59.73 -19.62 -13.27
N VAL A 505 -59.71 -20.28 -14.43
CA VAL A 505 -58.55 -21.09 -14.85
C VAL A 505 -57.37 -20.17 -15.15
N GLU A 506 -57.62 -19.06 -15.85
CA GLU A 506 -56.61 -18.05 -16.18
C GLU A 506 -56.01 -17.40 -14.92
N VAL A 507 -56.83 -17.10 -13.91
CA VAL A 507 -56.36 -16.59 -12.61
C VAL A 507 -55.40 -17.58 -11.94
N PHE A 508 -55.76 -18.87 -11.85
CA PHE A 508 -54.87 -19.86 -11.22
C PHE A 508 -53.60 -20.13 -12.02
N GLN A 509 -53.65 -20.08 -13.36
CA GLN A 509 -52.46 -20.16 -14.21
C GLN A 509 -51.52 -18.98 -13.98
N LYS A 510 -52.08 -17.77 -13.89
CA LYS A 510 -51.32 -16.56 -13.61
C LYS A 510 -50.70 -16.58 -12.21
N GLU A 511 -51.46 -16.98 -11.19
CA GLU A 511 -50.95 -17.14 -9.82
C GLU A 511 -49.81 -18.18 -9.75
N MET A 512 -49.87 -19.26 -10.55
CA MET A 512 -48.75 -20.22 -10.63
C MET A 512 -47.50 -19.62 -11.28
N GLN A 513 -47.66 -18.89 -12.38
CA GLN A 513 -46.54 -18.22 -13.05
C GLN A 513 -45.87 -17.17 -12.17
N GLU A 514 -46.67 -16.34 -11.49
CA GLU A 514 -46.17 -15.35 -10.53
C GLU A 514 -45.38 -16.02 -9.40
N LEU A 515 -45.88 -17.14 -8.87
CA LEU A 515 -45.23 -17.87 -7.79
C LEU A 515 -43.93 -18.59 -8.25
N GLU A 516 -43.88 -19.10 -9.48
CA GLU A 516 -42.66 -19.65 -10.09
C GLU A 516 -41.61 -18.57 -10.33
N GLN A 517 -42.04 -17.38 -10.76
CA GLN A 517 -41.15 -16.25 -10.96
C GLN A 517 -40.61 -15.71 -9.64
N GLU A 518 -41.45 -15.61 -8.60
CA GLU A 518 -41.04 -15.23 -7.25
C GLU A 518 -39.98 -16.20 -6.70
N LEU A 519 -40.16 -17.52 -6.86
CA LEU A 519 -39.14 -18.52 -6.50
C LEU A 519 -37.81 -18.28 -7.24
N LYS A 520 -37.87 -17.99 -8.55
CA LYS A 520 -36.67 -17.74 -9.35
C LYS A 520 -35.94 -16.47 -8.89
N GLU A 521 -36.68 -15.42 -8.53
CA GLU A 521 -36.12 -14.17 -8.05
C GLU A 521 -35.50 -14.33 -6.65
N GLU A 522 -36.21 -14.97 -5.71
CA GLU A 522 -35.69 -15.22 -4.37
C GLU A 522 -34.47 -16.15 -4.37
N THR A 523 -34.44 -17.19 -5.20
CA THR A 523 -33.25 -18.07 -5.33
C THR A 523 -32.05 -17.35 -5.93
N ALA A 524 -32.27 -16.42 -6.88
CA ALA A 524 -31.21 -15.59 -7.44
C ALA A 524 -30.65 -14.57 -6.44
N LEU A 525 -31.50 -14.00 -5.58
CA LEU A 525 -31.07 -13.10 -4.49
C LEU A 525 -30.19 -13.83 -3.48
N ILE A 526 -30.58 -15.03 -3.05
CA ILE A 526 -29.76 -15.87 -2.17
C ILE A 526 -28.40 -16.13 -2.83
N ALA A 527 -28.37 -16.51 -4.12
CA ALA A 527 -27.10 -16.77 -4.80
C ALA A 527 -26.18 -15.52 -4.87
N ALA A 528 -26.74 -14.34 -5.13
CA ALA A 528 -25.98 -13.09 -5.22
C ALA A 528 -25.40 -12.66 -3.86
N GLU A 529 -26.17 -12.80 -2.77
CA GLU A 529 -25.72 -12.45 -1.41
C GLU A 529 -24.50 -13.27 -0.99
N TRP A 530 -24.49 -14.58 -1.29
CA TRP A 530 -23.37 -15.46 -0.95
C TRP A 530 -22.10 -15.18 -1.78
N ASP A 531 -22.22 -14.71 -3.03
CA ASP A 531 -21.06 -14.38 -3.88
C ASP A 531 -20.40 -13.04 -3.51
N GLU A 532 -21.18 -12.03 -3.10
CA GLU A 532 -20.66 -10.71 -2.71
C GLU A 532 -19.90 -10.78 -1.37
N THR A 533 -20.37 -11.61 -0.44
CA THR A 533 -19.82 -11.63 0.93
C THR A 533 -18.53 -12.45 1.09
N LEU A 534 -18.04 -13.12 0.03
CA LEU A 534 -16.77 -13.87 0.00
C LEU A 534 -15.54 -13.00 -0.38
N GLN A 535 -15.72 -11.68 -0.45
CA GLN A 535 -14.68 -10.76 -0.92
C GLN A 535 -13.82 -10.13 0.18
N GLU A 536 -14.32 -10.07 1.41
CA GLU A 536 -13.65 -9.39 2.53
C GLU A 536 -13.18 -10.38 3.61
N PHE A 537 -11.92 -10.24 4.02
CA PHE A 537 -11.30 -11.02 5.09
C PHE A 537 -10.70 -10.10 6.16
N GLU A 538 -10.80 -10.52 7.41
CA GLU A 538 -10.15 -9.84 8.53
C GLU A 538 -8.85 -10.56 8.91
N GLU A 539 -7.77 -9.81 9.10
CA GLU A 539 -6.50 -10.34 9.60
C GLU A 539 -6.53 -10.45 11.13
N VAL A 540 -6.26 -11.64 11.64
CA VAL A 540 -6.27 -11.95 13.07
C VAL A 540 -4.88 -12.45 13.48
N PRO A 541 -4.07 -11.61 14.15
CA PRO A 541 -2.74 -12.01 14.60
C PRO A 541 -2.81 -12.89 15.86
N ILE A 542 -2.12 -14.03 15.81
CA ILE A 542 -1.91 -14.96 16.93
C ILE A 542 -0.50 -14.72 17.45
N LYS A 543 -0.41 -14.19 18.67
CA LYS A 543 0.86 -13.93 19.36
C LYS A 543 1.17 -15.07 20.33
N PRO A 544 2.44 -15.47 20.46
CA PRO A 544 2.83 -16.48 21.44
C PRO A 544 2.76 -15.87 22.84
N ARG A 545 2.72 -16.70 23.89
CA ARG A 545 2.97 -16.24 25.26
C ARG A 545 4.46 -16.38 25.57
N LYS A 546 4.94 -15.71 26.62
CA LYS A 546 6.35 -15.84 27.04
C LYS A 546 6.73 -17.29 27.40
N SER A 547 5.78 -18.08 27.92
CA SER A 547 5.97 -19.51 28.21
C SER A 547 6.07 -20.38 26.96
N ASP A 548 5.62 -19.88 25.81
CA ASP A 548 5.58 -20.61 24.55
C ASP A 548 6.87 -20.40 23.73
N VAL A 549 7.81 -19.60 24.24
CA VAL A 549 9.13 -19.37 23.66
C VAL A 549 10.17 -20.21 24.40
N GLN A 550 10.77 -21.16 23.69
CA GLN A 550 11.87 -21.97 24.18
C GLN A 550 13.16 -21.50 23.52
N VAL A 551 14.13 -21.08 24.32
CA VAL A 551 15.49 -20.74 23.85
C VAL A 551 16.38 -21.92 24.17
N ASP A 552 16.87 -22.60 23.15
CA ASP A 552 17.72 -23.78 23.30
C ASP A 552 19.19 -23.40 23.47
N MET A 553 19.63 -22.35 22.79
CA MET A 553 21.02 -21.92 22.81
C MET A 553 21.16 -20.41 22.63
N VAL A 554 21.99 -19.79 23.46
CA VAL A 554 22.62 -18.49 23.20
C VAL A 554 24.12 -18.65 23.40
N ALA A 555 24.90 -18.45 22.34
CA ALA A 555 26.35 -18.68 22.36
C ALA A 555 27.10 -17.58 21.61
N LEU A 556 28.38 -17.41 21.94
CA LEU A 556 29.28 -16.62 21.13
C LEU A 556 29.51 -17.36 19.81
N ALA A 557 29.17 -16.74 18.69
CA ALA A 557 29.29 -17.31 17.36
C ALA A 557 30.32 -16.55 16.54
N TRP A 558 31.24 -17.28 15.94
CA TRP A 558 32.11 -16.79 14.90
C TRP A 558 31.39 -16.97 13.56
N ALA A 559 30.93 -15.86 12.99
CA ALA A 559 30.22 -15.87 11.70
C ALA A 559 31.21 -15.63 10.54
N PRO A 560 31.22 -16.47 9.49
CA PRO A 560 32.18 -16.38 8.40
C PRO A 560 31.78 -15.29 7.39
N TYR A 561 32.76 -14.49 6.98
CA TYR A 561 32.60 -13.47 5.93
C TYR A 561 33.76 -13.54 4.94
N TRP A 562 33.46 -13.27 3.67
CA TRP A 562 34.47 -13.03 2.65
C TRP A 562 34.90 -11.57 2.67
N SER A 563 36.17 -11.33 2.97
CA SER A 563 36.83 -10.07 2.66
C SER A 563 37.35 -10.11 1.24
N LEU A 564 36.67 -9.41 0.34
CA LEU A 564 36.97 -9.35 -1.08
C LEU A 564 37.69 -8.04 -1.37
N ILE A 565 38.92 -8.13 -1.87
CA ILE A 565 39.67 -7.00 -2.42
C ILE A 565 39.62 -7.14 -3.93
N TYR A 566 39.03 -6.18 -4.63
CA TYR A 566 38.87 -6.25 -6.08
C TYR A 566 39.10 -4.91 -6.74
N LYS A 567 39.48 -4.94 -8.02
CA LYS A 567 39.65 -3.72 -8.82
C LYS A 567 38.55 -3.59 -9.86
N ASP A 568 37.91 -2.44 -9.88
CA ASP A 568 36.96 -2.05 -10.91
C ASP A 568 37.47 -0.82 -11.70
N ARG A 569 36.61 -0.18 -12.50
CA ARG A 569 36.99 1.03 -13.28
C ARG A 569 37.25 2.27 -12.41
N ILE A 570 36.90 2.22 -11.13
CA ILE A 570 36.88 3.33 -10.17
C ILE A 570 38.05 3.21 -9.17
N GLY A 571 38.48 1.99 -8.83
CA GLY A 571 39.66 1.77 -7.99
C GLY A 571 39.75 0.36 -7.41
N GLU A 572 40.57 0.22 -6.37
CA GLU A 572 40.60 -0.98 -5.52
C GLU A 572 39.57 -0.80 -4.40
N HIS A 573 38.74 -1.81 -4.21
CA HIS A 573 37.66 -1.83 -3.24
C HIS A 573 37.83 -3.02 -2.31
N THR A 574 37.55 -2.80 -1.02
CA THR A 574 37.47 -3.88 -0.03
C THR A 574 36.03 -3.96 0.46
N THR A 575 35.42 -5.13 0.31
CA THR A 575 34.04 -5.38 0.75
C THR A 575 33.99 -6.66 1.57
N VAL A 576 33.18 -6.66 2.63
CA VAL A 576 32.97 -7.83 3.49
C VAL A 576 31.56 -8.36 3.21
N VAL A 577 31.46 -9.62 2.80
CA VAL A 577 30.19 -10.26 2.39
C VAL A 577 29.93 -11.48 3.27
N PRO A 578 28.71 -11.68 3.82
CA PRO A 578 28.36 -12.88 4.57
C PRO A 578 28.65 -14.17 3.78
N ALA A 579 29.25 -15.16 4.43
CA ALA A 579 29.57 -16.45 3.85
C ALA A 579 28.73 -17.62 4.41
N TYR A 580 27.84 -17.36 5.37
CA TYR A 580 26.91 -18.32 5.98
C TYR A 580 25.54 -18.37 5.29
#